data_AF-A0A4Q9G794-F1
#
_entry.id   AF-A0A4Q9G794-F1
#
_cell.length_a   1.000
_cell.length_b   1.000
_cell.length_c   1.000
_cell.angle_alpha   90.00
_cell.angle_beta   90.00
_cell.angle_gamma   90.00
#
_symmetry.space_group_name_H-M   'P 1'
#
loop_
_entity.id
_entity.type
_entity.pdbx_description
1 polymer ?
#
loop_
_entity_poly.entity_id
_entity_poly.type
_entity_poly.pdbx_seq_one_letter_code
_entity_poly.pdbx_strand_id
1 'polypeptide(L)'
;MSKRQKIAAVLDAAYERMPAITKWAGWAGIVLGPVLGFFHIVAMFLMPGVYGKRVLEQYDLVQLTGDVLVAPFAQYLILIGFTLCVLWIGLWGVRLVLAVRWWLMRRSA
;
A
#
# COMPACT_ATOMS: atom_id res chain seq x y z
N MET A 1 7.38 -34.52 1.38
CA MET A 1 8.05 -33.20 1.31
C MET A 1 7.99 -32.51 2.67
N SER A 2 9.12 -32.18 3.27
CA SER A 2 9.20 -31.63 4.63
C SER A 2 8.72 -30.16 4.69
N LYS A 3 8.32 -29.70 5.88
CA LYS A 3 7.89 -28.30 6.11
C LYS A 3 8.96 -27.29 5.66
N ARG A 4 10.24 -27.62 5.87
CA ARG A 4 11.38 -26.80 5.42
C ARG A 4 11.49 -26.73 3.90
N GLN A 5 11.30 -27.85 3.20
CA GLN A 5 11.31 -27.89 1.74
C GLN A 5 10.16 -27.07 1.13
N LYS A 6 8.99 -27.07 1.77
CA LYS A 6 7.84 -26.25 1.33
C LYS A 6 8.13 -24.75 1.44
N ILE A 7 8.73 -24.34 2.55
CA ILE A 7 9.11 -22.93 2.78
C ILE A 7 10.19 -22.50 1.77
N ALA A 8 11.20 -23.33 1.53
CA ALA A 8 12.24 -23.04 0.53
C ALA A 8 11.64 -22.85 -0.88
N ALA A 9 10.76 -23.76 -1.32
CA ALA A 9 10.11 -23.66 -2.63
C ALA A 9 9.28 -22.38 -2.80
N VAL A 10 8.59 -21.93 -1.75
CA VAL A 10 7.85 -20.66 -1.78
C VAL A 10 8.80 -19.46 -1.88
N LEU A 11 9.92 -19.48 -1.14
CA LEU A 11 10.91 -18.40 -1.18
C LEU A 11 11.64 -18.34 -2.53
N ASP A 12 11.93 -19.47 -3.15
CA ASP A 12 12.54 -19.54 -4.48
C ASP A 12 11.57 -18.99 -5.55
N ALA A 13 10.30 -19.41 -5.51
CA ALA A 13 9.27 -18.85 -6.39
C ALA A 13 9.05 -17.34 -6.17
N ALA A 14 9.14 -16.87 -4.91
CA ALA A 14 9.06 -15.45 -4.60
C ALA A 14 10.27 -14.68 -5.13
N TYR A 15 11.47 -15.25 -5.05
CA TYR A 15 12.70 -14.65 -5.57
C TYR A 15 12.64 -14.46 -7.08
N GLU A 16 12.22 -15.48 -7.83
CA GLU A 16 12.08 -15.42 -9.29
C GLU A 16 11.08 -14.36 -9.75
N ARG A 17 9.98 -14.18 -9.01
CA ARG A 17 8.91 -13.22 -9.36
C ARG A 17 9.19 -11.81 -8.85
N MET A 18 10.12 -11.65 -7.90
CA MET A 18 10.39 -10.37 -7.22
C MET A 18 10.72 -9.20 -8.17
N PRO A 19 11.49 -9.38 -9.25
CA PRO A 19 11.78 -8.29 -10.20
C PRO A 19 10.52 -7.79 -10.91
N ALA A 20 9.65 -8.70 -11.34
CA ALA A 20 8.40 -8.35 -12.00
C ALA A 20 7.44 -7.64 -11.03
N ILE A 21 7.26 -8.18 -9.82
CA ILE A 21 6.40 -7.58 -8.79
C ILE A 21 6.91 -6.18 -8.42
N THR A 22 8.23 -6.03 -8.25
CA THR A 22 8.87 -4.74 -7.99
C THR A 22 8.60 -3.73 -9.09
N LYS A 23 8.74 -4.14 -10.36
CA LYS A 23 8.49 -3.26 -11.51
C LYS A 23 7.05 -2.77 -11.52
N TRP A 24 6.08 -3.68 -11.35
CA TRP A 24 4.66 -3.34 -11.31
C TRP A 24 4.30 -2.44 -10.12
N ALA A 25 4.80 -2.76 -8.92
CA ALA A 25 4.60 -1.93 -7.74
C ALA A 25 5.24 -0.54 -7.89
N GLY A 26 6.43 -0.46 -8.51
CA GLY A 26 7.11 0.80 -8.81
C GLY A 26 6.31 1.67 -9.78
N TRP A 27 5.77 1.09 -10.86
CA TRP A 27 4.89 1.81 -11.79
C TRP A 27 3.61 2.32 -11.11
N ALA A 28 2.98 1.48 -10.29
CA ALA A 28 1.81 1.89 -9.51
C ALA A 28 2.15 3.06 -8.57
N GLY A 29 3.29 3.03 -7.89
CA GLY A 29 3.74 4.13 -7.03
C GLY A 29 4.01 5.43 -7.78
N ILE A 30 4.69 5.36 -8.93
CA ILE A 30 5.01 6.53 -9.77
C ILE A 30 3.76 7.17 -10.35
N VAL A 31 2.75 6.38 -10.73
CA VAL A 31 1.52 6.91 -11.32
C VAL A 31 0.54 7.38 -10.24
N LEU A 32 0.29 6.56 -9.22
CA LEU A 32 -0.74 6.85 -8.21
C LEU A 32 -0.28 7.88 -7.19
N GLY A 33 1.00 7.91 -6.82
CA GLY A 33 1.53 8.84 -5.82
C GLY A 33 1.31 10.32 -6.18
N PRO A 34 1.78 10.79 -7.35
CA PRO A 34 1.58 12.16 -7.81
C PRO A 34 0.11 12.51 -8.01
N VAL A 35 -0.69 11.56 -8.53
CA VAL A 35 -2.13 11.76 -8.74
C VAL A 35 -2.86 11.96 -7.42
N LEU A 36 -2.61 11.11 -6.43
CA LEU A 36 -3.19 11.24 -5.08
C LEU A 36 -2.76 12.54 -4.40
N GLY A 37 -1.48 12.92 -4.52
CA GLY A 37 -0.96 14.17 -3.98
C GLY A 37 -1.58 15.40 -4.65
N PHE A 38 -1.72 15.39 -5.97
CA PHE A 38 -2.36 16.47 -6.73
C PHE A 38 -3.82 16.65 -6.32
N PHE A 39 -4.61 15.58 -6.25
CA PHE A 39 -6.00 15.67 -5.80
C PHE A 39 -6.12 16.21 -4.37
N HIS A 40 -5.21 15.85 -3.47
CA HIS A 40 -5.18 16.40 -2.11
C HIS A 40 -4.88 17.90 -2.09
N ILE A 41 -3.89 18.34 -2.87
CA ILE A 41 -3.52 19.76 -2.99
C ILE A 41 -4.69 20.55 -3.60
N VAL A 42 -5.27 20.07 -4.69
CA VAL A 42 -6.43 20.71 -5.34
C VAL A 42 -7.61 20.81 -4.40
N ALA A 43 -7.94 19.75 -3.66
CA ALA A 43 -9.03 19.77 -2.67
C ALA A 43 -8.78 20.80 -1.55
N MET A 44 -7.53 20.90 -1.07
CA MET A 44 -7.13 21.89 -0.07
C MET A 44 -7.22 23.33 -0.61
N PHE A 45 -6.82 23.57 -1.86
CA PHE A 45 -6.88 24.89 -2.50
C PHE A 45 -8.30 25.33 -2.86
N LEU A 46 -9.18 24.41 -3.23
CA LEU A 46 -10.56 24.73 -3.62
C LEU A 46 -11.50 24.97 -2.43
N MET A 47 -11.14 24.49 -1.23
CA MET A 47 -11.97 24.62 -0.01
C MET A 47 -11.17 25.08 1.22
N PRO A 48 -10.45 26.20 1.15
CA PRO A 48 -9.64 26.69 2.28
C PRO A 48 -10.54 26.98 3.49
N GLY A 49 -10.17 26.47 4.66
CA GLY A 49 -10.89 26.68 5.93
C GLY A 49 -12.22 25.92 6.10
N VAL A 50 -12.84 25.45 5.00
CA VAL A 50 -14.13 24.73 5.02
C VAL A 50 -13.96 23.23 4.78
N TYR A 51 -12.84 22.82 4.17
CA TYR A 51 -12.55 21.43 3.83
C TYR A 51 -12.70 20.48 5.03
N GLY A 52 -12.05 20.80 6.16
CA GLY A 52 -12.14 19.97 7.37
C GLY A 52 -13.56 19.86 7.93
N LYS A 53 -14.34 20.95 7.89
CA LYS A 53 -15.71 20.96 8.42
C LYS A 53 -16.66 20.11 7.57
N ARG A 54 -16.61 20.24 6.24
CA ARG A 54 -17.43 19.42 5.33
C ARG A 54 -17.08 17.94 5.40
N VAL A 55 -15.79 17.64 5.55
CA VAL A 55 -15.32 16.27 5.75
C VAL A 55 -15.93 15.67 7.03
N LEU A 56 -15.95 16.42 8.13
CA LEU A 56 -16.58 15.97 9.39
C LEU A 56 -18.10 15.79 9.26
N GLU A 57 -18.79 16.71 8.60
CA GLU A 57 -20.24 16.59 8.35
C GLU A 57 -20.59 15.33 7.54
N GLN A 58 -19.74 14.94 6.59
CA GLN A 58 -19.89 13.69 5.85
C GLN A 58 -19.67 12.45 6.73
N TYR A 59 -18.74 12.49 7.68
CA TYR A 59 -18.58 11.41 8.66
C TYR A 59 -19.80 11.28 9.58
N ASP A 60 -20.36 12.40 10.04
CA ASP A 60 -21.58 12.41 10.85
C ASP A 60 -22.76 11.79 10.07
N LEU A 61 -22.88 12.10 8.77
CA LEU A 61 -23.88 11.49 7.88
C LEU A 61 -23.69 9.98 7.72
N VAL A 62 -22.46 9.49 7.57
CA VAL A 62 -22.16 8.05 7.52
C VAL A 62 -22.57 7.37 8.84
N GLN A 63 -22.29 8.00 9.98
CA GLN A 63 -22.66 7.46 11.28
C GLN A 63 -24.18 7.42 11.50
N LEU A 64 -24.90 8.42 10.99
CA LEU A 64 -26.37 8.50 11.07
C LEU A 64 -27.08 7.52 10.13
N THR A 65 -26.57 7.36 8.90
CA THR A 65 -27.25 6.59 7.84
C THR A 65 -26.74 5.16 7.71
N GLY A 66 -25.54 4.88 8.21
CA GLY A 66 -24.81 3.63 7.93
C GLY A 66 -24.34 3.50 6.48
N ASP A 67 -24.59 4.50 5.63
CA ASP A 67 -24.21 4.45 4.22
C ASP A 67 -22.78 4.96 4.05
N VAL A 68 -21.88 4.01 3.80
CA VAL A 68 -20.45 4.28 3.61
C VAL A 68 -20.21 5.13 2.36
N LEU A 69 -21.09 5.09 1.35
CA LEU A 69 -20.90 5.84 0.09
C LEU A 69 -20.95 7.36 0.28
N VAL A 70 -21.54 7.84 1.38
CA VAL A 70 -21.59 9.26 1.74
C VAL A 70 -20.28 9.75 2.35
N ALA A 71 -19.35 8.83 2.65
CA ALA A 71 -18.06 9.15 3.22
C ALA A 71 -17.26 10.13 2.34
N PRO A 72 -16.42 10.98 2.94
CA PRO A 72 -15.60 11.91 2.19
C PRO A 72 -14.75 11.19 1.14
N PHE A 73 -14.75 11.68 -0.10
CA PHE A 73 -13.89 11.15 -1.16
C PHE A 73 -12.42 11.07 -0.74
N ALA A 74 -11.97 12.06 0.05
CA ALA A 74 -10.64 12.09 0.64
C ALA A 74 -10.31 10.85 1.49
N GLN A 75 -11.29 10.28 2.21
CA GLN A 75 -11.12 9.07 3.00
C GLN A 75 -10.78 7.87 2.11
N TYR A 76 -11.46 7.72 0.97
CA TYR A 76 -11.18 6.66 0.00
C TYR A 76 -9.77 6.80 -0.60
N LEU A 77 -9.37 8.02 -0.94
CA LEU A 77 -8.01 8.28 -1.43
C LEU A 77 -6.94 7.98 -0.37
N ILE A 78 -7.19 8.33 0.90
CA ILE A 78 -6.30 8.02 2.02
C ILE A 78 -6.22 6.50 2.22
N LEU A 79 -7.34 5.78 2.16
CA LEU A 79 -7.36 4.31 2.29
C LEU A 79 -6.59 3.62 1.16
N ILE A 80 -6.73 4.10 -0.08
CA ILE A 80 -5.95 3.61 -1.22
C ILE A 80 -4.46 3.88 -0.98
N GLY A 81 -4.09 5.11 -0.60
CA GLY A 81 -2.71 5.47 -0.29
C GLY A 81 -2.11 4.61 0.83
N PHE A 82 -2.85 4.42 1.93
CA PHE A 82 -2.44 3.58 3.05
C PHE A 82 -2.27 2.12 2.63
N THR A 83 -3.18 1.58 1.83
CA THR A 83 -3.10 0.21 1.30
C THR A 83 -1.84 0.04 0.44
N LEU A 84 -1.55 1.00 -0.45
CA LEU A 84 -0.33 0.99 -1.25
C LEU A 84 0.93 1.05 -0.37
N CYS A 85 0.94 1.85 0.70
CA CYS A 85 2.03 1.87 1.67
C CYS A 85 2.21 0.52 2.36
N VAL A 86 1.13 -0.14 2.81
CA VAL A 86 1.19 -1.47 3.43
C VAL A 86 1.75 -2.51 2.46
N LEU A 87 1.29 -2.51 1.20
CA LEU A 87 1.80 -3.40 0.16
C LEU A 87 3.30 -3.16 -0.11
N TRP A 88 3.71 -1.88 -0.13
CA TRP A 88 5.11 -1.50 -0.31
C TRP A 88 5.99 -2.00 0.84
N ILE A 89 5.56 -1.80 2.09
CA ILE A 89 6.25 -2.30 3.28
C ILE A 89 6.33 -3.84 3.26
N GLY A 90 5.24 -4.52 2.88
CA GLY A 90 5.21 -5.97 2.72
C GLY A 90 6.25 -6.46 1.71
N LEU A 91 6.39 -5.77 0.58
CA LEU A 91 7.39 -6.07 -0.43
C LEU A 91 8.83 -5.94 0.12
N TRP A 92 9.09 -4.90 0.92
CA TRP A 92 10.37 -4.75 1.64
C TRP A 92 10.62 -5.87 2.65
N GLY A 93 9.58 -6.30 3.37
CA GLY A 93 9.64 -7.44 4.27
C GLY A 93 10.06 -8.73 3.55
N VAL A 94 9.45 -9.03 2.40
CA VAL A 94 9.83 -10.21 1.60
C VAL A 94 11.28 -10.09 1.11
N ARG A 95 11.72 -8.90 0.67
CA ARG A 95 13.12 -8.68 0.27
C ARG A 95 14.10 -8.92 1.42
N LEU A 96 13.79 -8.43 2.63
CA LEU A 96 14.60 -8.67 3.82
C LEU A 96 14.71 -10.17 4.11
N VAL A 97 13.60 -10.91 4.06
CA VAL A 97 13.61 -12.38 4.26
C VAL A 97 14.49 -13.09 3.21
N LEU A 98 14.39 -12.70 1.94
CA LEU A 98 15.20 -13.26 0.87
C LEU A 98 16.69 -12.92 1.03
N ALA A 99 17.02 -11.68 1.43
CA ALA A 99 18.38 -11.25 1.71
C ALA A 99 19.00 -12.01 2.91
N VAL A 100 18.24 -12.17 3.99
CA VAL A 100 18.65 -12.97 5.15
C VAL A 100 18.88 -14.42 4.75
N ARG A 101 17.98 -15.03 3.96
CA ARG A 101 18.17 -16.40 3.45
C ARG A 101 19.46 -16.52 2.63
N TRP A 102 19.68 -15.60 1.69
CA TRP A 102 20.90 -15.59 0.88
C TRP A 102 22.16 -15.51 1.74
N TRP A 103 22.17 -14.61 2.74
CA TRP A 103 23.27 -14.46 3.67
C TRP A 103 23.53 -15.73 4.51
N LEU A 104 22.47 -16.39 4.99
CA LEU A 104 22.59 -17.66 5.72
C LEU A 104 23.14 -18.79 4.84
N MET A 105 22.70 -18.89 3.58
CA MET A 105 23.23 -19.88 2.64
C MET A 105 24.71 -19.65 2.37
N ARG A 106 25.13 -18.40 2.19
CA ARG A 106 26.54 -18.03 1.95
C ARG A 106 27.44 -18.33 3.15
N ARG A 107 26.91 -18.31 4.38
CA ARG A 107 27.65 -18.70 5.60
C ARG A 107 27.74 -20.21 5.81
N SER A 108 26.90 -20.98 5.13
CA SER A 108 26.82 -22.43 5.26
C SER A 108 27.56 -23.17 4.15
N ALA A 109 28.11 -22.44 3.18
CA ALA A 109 28.94 -22.91 2.07
C ALA A 109 30.41 -22.54 2.35
#